data_AF-A0A940ZNT9-F1
#
_entry.id   AF-A0A940ZNT9-F1
#
_cell.length_a   1.000
_cell.length_b   1.000
_cell.length_c   1.000
_cell.angle_alpha   90.00
_cell.angle_beta   90.00
_cell.angle_gamma   90.00
#
_symmetry.space_group_name_H-M   'P 1'
#
loop_
_entity.id
_entity.type
_entity.pdbx_description
1 polymer ?
#
loop_
_entity_poly.entity_id
_entity_poly.type
_entity_poly.pdbx_seq_one_letter_code
_entity_poly.pdbx_strand_id
1 'polypeptide(L)'
;AINSEAIAILHDTGITIIGDFIVSPDYDEQQFRELKDYLEKNPVDLPMISILTPLPGTPLYTSMKERITIHDLDYYTLTNAVVPVRMDEKAFYQNYADLMRSGHRGAKL
;
A
#
# COMPACT_ATOMS: atom_id res chain seq x y z
N ALA A 1 -17.42 -4.82 1.85
CA ALA A 1 -18.43 -5.74 2.41
C ALA A 1 -17.74 -6.83 3.22
N ILE A 2 -17.08 -7.82 2.58
CA ILE A 2 -16.44 -8.96 3.29
C ILE A 2 -15.36 -8.50 4.28
N ASN A 3 -14.40 -7.66 3.87
CA ASN A 3 -13.32 -7.22 4.77
C ASN A 3 -13.84 -6.43 5.98
N SER A 4 -14.84 -5.57 5.79
CA SER A 4 -15.43 -4.78 6.87
C SER A 4 -16.13 -5.66 7.91
N GLU A 5 -16.82 -6.71 7.46
CA GLU A 5 -17.44 -7.70 8.34
C GLU A 5 -16.39 -8.53 9.10
N ALA A 6 -15.34 -8.99 8.40
CA ALA A 6 -14.24 -9.70 9.05
C ALA A 6 -13.54 -8.84 10.12
N ILE A 7 -13.32 -7.55 9.83
CA ILE A 7 -12.75 -6.59 10.78
C ILE A 7 -13.64 -6.48 12.04
N ALA A 8 -14.96 -6.37 11.87
CA ALA A 8 -15.89 -6.30 12.99
C ALA A 8 -15.81 -7.56 13.89
N ILE A 9 -15.81 -8.75 13.27
CA ILE A 9 -15.73 -10.03 14.01
C ILE A 9 -14.39 -10.15 14.76
N LEU A 10 -13.28 -9.77 14.13
CA LEU A 10 -11.96 -9.84 14.75
C LEU A 10 -11.83 -8.85 15.93
N HIS A 11 -12.38 -7.64 15.79
CA HIS A 11 -12.45 -6.69 16.90
C HIS A 11 -13.33 -7.19 18.05
N ASP A 12 -14.51 -7.74 17.77
CA ASP A 12 -15.42 -8.27 18.79
C ASP A 12 -14.79 -9.41 19.59
N THR A 13 -13.86 -10.15 18.98
CA THR A 13 -13.11 -11.24 19.63
C THR A 13 -11.80 -10.79 20.29
N GLY A 14 -11.43 -9.51 20.15
CA GLY A 14 -10.21 -8.94 20.73
C GLY A 14 -8.92 -9.34 20.01
N ILE A 15 -8.99 -9.82 18.77
CA ILE A 15 -7.83 -10.18 17.95
C ILE A 15 -7.26 -8.94 17.27
N THR A 16 -5.94 -8.74 17.40
CA THR A 16 -5.22 -7.67 16.71
C THR A 16 -5.21 -7.89 15.20
N ILE A 17 -5.56 -6.86 14.44
CA ILE A 17 -5.63 -6.92 12.98
C ILE A 17 -4.42 -6.21 12.36
N ILE A 18 -3.62 -6.97 11.60
CA ILE A 18 -2.64 -6.41 10.68
C ILE A 18 -3.28 -6.40 9.29
N GLY A 19 -3.37 -5.22 8.67
CA GLY A 19 -3.95 -5.05 7.34
C GLY A 19 -2.88 -4.71 6.32
N ASP A 20 -2.70 -5.54 5.29
CA ASP A 20 -1.79 -5.27 4.18
C ASP A 20 -2.50 -4.53 3.05
N PHE A 21 -1.90 -3.43 2.61
CA PHE A 21 -2.40 -2.56 1.55
C PHE A 21 -1.30 -2.34 0.51
N ILE A 22 -1.70 -2.29 -0.76
CA ILE A 22 -0.77 -2.11 -1.88
C ILE A 22 -1.18 -0.87 -2.68
N VAL A 23 -0.30 0.12 -2.72
CA VAL A 23 -0.39 1.30 -3.57
C VAL A 23 0.16 0.95 -4.95
N SER A 24 -0.64 1.18 -5.99
CA SER A 24 -0.15 0.98 -7.37
C SER A 24 0.66 2.20 -7.81
N PRO A 25 1.77 2.01 -8.55
CA PRO A 25 2.47 3.08 -9.26
C PRO A 25 1.54 3.89 -10.20
N ASP A 26 0.44 3.29 -10.65
CA ASP A 26 -0.54 3.93 -11.53
C ASP A 26 -1.59 4.77 -10.78
N TYR A 27 -1.49 4.89 -9.44
CA TYR A 27 -2.37 5.74 -8.64
C TYR A 27 -2.22 7.21 -9.04
N ASP A 28 -3.34 7.91 -9.03
CA ASP A 28 -3.49 9.36 -8.98
C ASP A 28 -3.98 9.79 -7.59
N GLU A 29 -4.12 11.10 -7.39
CA GLU A 29 -4.52 11.66 -6.10
C GLU A 29 -5.88 11.15 -5.61
N GLN A 30 -6.81 10.82 -6.51
CA GLN A 30 -8.12 10.33 -6.13
C GLN A 30 -8.02 8.95 -5.49
N GLN A 31 -7.20 8.07 -6.06
CA GLN A 31 -6.99 6.72 -5.51
C GLN A 31 -6.25 6.75 -4.16
N PHE A 32 -5.32 7.70 -3.97
CA PHE A 32 -4.73 7.94 -2.64
C PHE A 32 -5.77 8.39 -1.62
N ARG A 33 -6.67 9.32 -1.98
CA ARG A 33 -7.77 9.76 -1.11
C ARG A 33 -8.71 8.62 -0.77
N GLU A 34 -9.09 7.81 -1.74
CA GLU A 34 -9.98 6.66 -1.53
C GLU A 34 -9.38 5.62 -0.57
N LEU A 35 -8.09 5.32 -0.71
CA LEU A 35 -7.40 4.41 0.22
C LEU A 35 -7.33 5.01 1.63
N LYS A 36 -7.04 6.31 1.76
CA LYS A 36 -7.04 6.99 3.05
C LYS A 36 -8.42 6.92 3.72
N ASP A 37 -9.47 7.28 2.99
CA ASP A 37 -10.86 7.20 3.46
C ASP A 37 -11.24 5.77 3.88
N TYR A 38 -10.75 4.76 3.16
CA TYR A 38 -10.99 3.37 3.49
C TYR A 38 -10.35 2.98 4.83
N LEU A 39 -9.08 3.35 5.04
CA LEU A 39 -8.35 3.09 6.29
C LEU A 39 -9.00 3.79 7.49
N GLU A 40 -9.52 5.00 7.29
CA GLU A 40 -10.24 5.73 8.34
C GLU A 40 -11.59 5.09 8.69
N LYS A 41 -12.31 4.55 7.69
CA LYS A 41 -13.63 3.90 7.89
C LYS A 41 -13.54 2.47 8.41
N ASN A 42 -12.43 1.79 8.15
CA ASN A 42 -12.21 0.38 8.51
C ASN A 42 -10.90 0.25 9.28
N PRO A 43 -10.85 0.74 10.53
CA PRO A 43 -9.61 0.75 11.29
C PRO A 43 -9.12 -0.69 11.48
N VAL A 44 -7.87 -0.94 11.12
CA VAL A 44 -7.10 -2.10 11.58
C VAL A 44 -6.12 -1.62 12.65
N ASP A 45 -5.63 -2.50 13.52
CA ASP A 45 -4.69 -2.09 14.57
C ASP A 45 -3.33 -1.69 14.01
N LEU A 46 -2.88 -2.33 12.92
CA LEU A 46 -1.62 -2.03 12.25
C LEU A 46 -1.74 -2.13 10.72
N PRO A 47 -1.81 -1.00 10.00
CA PRO A 47 -1.83 -1.00 8.54
C PRO A 47 -0.41 -1.05 7.95
N MET A 48 -0.09 -2.13 7.24
CA MET A 48 1.14 -2.27 6.46
C MET A 48 0.87 -1.80 5.03
N ILE A 49 1.50 -0.71 4.60
CA ILE A 49 1.25 -0.11 3.29
C ILE A 49 2.51 -0.22 2.43
N SER A 50 2.41 -0.97 1.34
CA SER A 50 3.48 -1.20 0.37
C SER A 50 3.18 -0.52 -0.97
N ILE A 51 4.21 -0.36 -1.79
CA ILE A 51 4.09 -0.05 -3.21
C ILE A 51 4.16 -1.36 -4.00
N LEU A 52 3.28 -1.53 -4.98
CA LEU A 52 3.26 -2.70 -5.87
C LEU A 52 4.63 -2.89 -6.51
N THR A 53 5.31 -3.95 -6.08
CA THR A 53 6.68 -4.25 -6.52
C THR A 53 6.66 -5.56 -7.31
N PRO A 54 6.95 -5.54 -8.63
CA PRO A 54 7.09 -6.76 -9.41
C PRO A 54 8.34 -7.54 -8.98
N LEU A 55 8.22 -8.51 -8.07
CA LEU A 55 9.38 -9.28 -7.56
C LEU A 55 9.87 -10.31 -8.60
N PRO A 56 11.19 -10.41 -8.89
CA PRO A 56 11.73 -11.40 -9.82
C PRO A 56 11.24 -12.83 -9.55
N GLY A 57 10.86 -13.54 -10.61
CA GLY A 57 10.30 -14.90 -10.52
C GLY A 57 8.78 -14.96 -10.31
N THR A 58 8.10 -13.84 -10.11
CA THR A 58 6.63 -13.81 -10.03
C THR A 58 5.96 -13.65 -11.41
N PRO A 59 4.69 -14.08 -11.57
CA PRO A 59 3.91 -13.77 -12.76
C PRO A 59 3.77 -12.26 -13.00
N LEU A 60 3.67 -11.47 -11.93
CA LEU A 60 3.61 -10.00 -12.00
C LEU A 60 4.89 -9.40 -12.59
N TYR A 61 6.05 -9.91 -12.18
CA TYR A 61 7.32 -9.48 -12.78
C TYR A 61 7.37 -9.76 -14.27
N THR A 62 6.89 -10.94 -14.69
CA THR A 62 6.83 -11.29 -16.11
C THR A 62 5.91 -10.35 -16.87
N SER A 63 4.72 -10.02 -16.34
CA SER A 63 3.75 -9.15 -17.02
C SER A 63 4.18 -7.68 -17.06
N MET A 64 4.94 -7.22 -16.07
CA MET A 64 5.42 -5.84 -15.97
C MET A 64 6.85 -5.65 -16.48
N LYS A 65 7.50 -6.69 -16.99
CA LYS A 65 8.94 -6.69 -17.31
C LYS A 65 9.39 -5.50 -18.15
N GLU A 66 8.60 -5.15 -19.17
CA GLU A 66 8.88 -4.03 -20.09
C GLU A 66 8.68 -2.64 -19.45
N ARG A 67 7.98 -2.56 -18.31
CA ARG A 67 7.76 -1.31 -17.56
C ARG A 67 8.81 -1.08 -16.47
N ILE A 68 9.61 -2.09 -16.12
CA ILE A 68 10.62 -1.97 -15.06
C ILE A 68 11.74 -1.05 -15.54
N THR A 69 11.99 0.01 -14.76
CA THR A 69 13.06 0.99 -15.04
C THR A 69 14.20 0.91 -14.04
N ILE A 70 13.99 0.28 -12.88
CA ILE A 70 15.01 0.04 -11.87
C ILE A 70 15.24 -1.48 -11.75
N HIS A 71 16.43 -1.94 -12.15
CA HIS A 71 16.80 -3.37 -12.09
C HIS A 71 17.70 -3.73 -10.91
N ASP A 72 18.23 -2.72 -10.22
CA ASP A 72 18.98 -2.93 -8.99
C ASP A 72 18.03 -3.41 -7.88
N LEU A 73 18.28 -4.63 -7.39
CA LEU A 73 17.40 -5.30 -6.44
C LEU A 73 17.42 -4.64 -5.06
N ASP A 74 18.41 -3.80 -4.76
CA ASP A 74 18.46 -3.03 -3.51
C ASP A 74 17.28 -2.03 -3.39
N TYR A 75 16.65 -1.68 -4.52
CA TYR A 75 15.46 -0.82 -4.53
C TYR A 75 14.14 -1.57 -4.33
N TYR A 76 14.12 -2.91 -4.29
CA TYR A 76 12.90 -3.72 -4.19
C TYR A 76 12.43 -3.89 -2.75
N THR A 77 12.29 -2.77 -2.03
CA THR A 77 12.01 -2.71 -0.59
C THR A 77 10.53 -2.74 -0.23
N LEU A 78 9.64 -2.89 -1.22
CA LEU A 78 8.18 -2.69 -1.09
C LEU A 78 7.75 -1.25 -0.72
N THR A 79 8.69 -0.31 -0.71
CA THR A 79 8.43 1.12 -0.43
C THR A 79 8.95 2.03 -1.53
N ASN A 80 9.57 1.47 -2.58
CA ASN A 80 10.01 2.20 -3.76
C ASN A 80 9.26 1.66 -4.99
N ALA A 81 8.82 2.56 -5.85
CA ALA A 81 8.35 2.19 -7.18
C ALA A 81 9.56 1.88 -8.09
N VAL A 82 9.59 0.67 -8.65
CA VAL A 82 10.63 0.23 -9.60
C VAL A 82 10.16 0.30 -11.07
N VAL A 83 8.95 0.82 -11.27
CA VAL A 83 8.34 1.17 -12.55
C VAL A 83 7.95 2.66 -12.49
N PRO A 84 7.78 3.34 -13.64
CA PRO A 84 7.29 4.72 -13.65
C PRO A 84 5.95 4.86 -12.94
N VAL A 85 5.84 5.88 -12.09
CA VAL A 85 4.58 6.28 -11.48
C VAL A 85 3.78 7.18 -12.43
N ARG A 86 2.46 7.15 -12.34
CA ARG A 86 1.56 7.97 -13.19
C ARG A 86 1.63 9.47 -12.82
N MET A 87 1.78 9.76 -11.54
CA MET A 87 1.90 11.12 -11.01
C MET A 87 3.32 11.68 -11.20
N ASP A 88 3.50 12.96 -10.93
CA ASP A 88 4.83 13.46 -10.59
C ASP A 88 5.39 12.67 -9.40
N GLU A 89 6.66 12.25 -9.48
CA GLU A 89 7.28 11.36 -8.51
C GLU A 89 7.28 11.95 -7.10
N LYS A 90 7.58 13.25 -6.97
CA LYS A 90 7.57 13.93 -5.67
C LYS A 90 6.16 13.93 -5.09
N ALA A 91 5.15 14.25 -5.90
CA ALA A 91 3.75 14.24 -5.47
C ALA A 91 3.30 12.82 -5.05
N PHE A 92 3.70 11.79 -5.79
CA PHE A 92 3.40 10.40 -5.45
C PHE A 92 3.96 10.03 -4.07
N TYR A 93 5.25 10.27 -3.84
CA TYR A 93 5.87 9.93 -2.56
C TYR A 93 5.41 10.81 -1.39
N GLN A 94 5.00 12.06 -1.64
CA GLN A 94 4.35 12.89 -0.63
C GLN A 94 3.02 12.29 -0.18
N ASN A 95 2.17 11.86 -1.12
CA ASN A 95 0.91 11.18 -0.80
C ASN A 95 1.15 9.85 -0.08
N TYR A 96 2.12 9.06 -0.53
CA TYR A 96 2.51 7.81 0.14
C TYR A 96 3.01 8.03 1.57
N ALA A 97 3.88 9.01 1.79
CA ALA A 97 4.38 9.37 3.13
C ALA A 97 3.25 9.88 4.05
N ASP A 98 2.33 10.67 3.51
CA ASP A 98 1.16 11.14 4.25
C ASP A 98 0.25 9.98 4.67
N LEU A 99 0.02 9.01 3.78
CA LEU A 99 -0.75 7.80 4.04
C LEU A 99 -0.11 6.96 5.15
N MET A 100 1.20 6.72 5.06
CA MET A 100 1.99 6.04 6.10
C MET A 100 1.85 6.74 7.45
N ARG A 101 2.02 8.06 7.48
CA ARG A 101 1.91 8.86 8.72
C ARG A 101 0.50 8.81 9.31
N SER A 102 -0.55 8.90 8.49
CA SER A 102 -1.92 8.84 9.00
C SER A 102 -2.30 7.44 9.48
N GLY A 103 -1.89 6.39 8.76
CA GLY A 103 -2.21 5.01 9.10
C GLY A 103 -1.58 4.55 10.42
N HIS A 104 -0.40 5.07 10.76
CA HIS A 104 0.34 4.64 11.96
C HIS A 104 0.12 5.53 13.20
N ARG A 105 -0.70 6.60 13.11
CA ARG A 105 -0.89 7.54 14.23
C ARG A 105 -1.45 6.87 15.50
N GLY A 106 -2.18 5.76 15.36
CA GLY A 106 -2.74 4.99 16.47
C GLY A 106 -2.31 3.53 16.51
N ALA A 107 -1.25 3.17 15.77
CA ALA A 107 -0.79 1.79 15.71
C ALA A 107 -0.33 1.30 17.08
N LYS A 108 -0.85 0.14 17.51
CA LYS A 108 -0.41 -0.53 18.75
C LYS A 108 0.83 -1.38 18.40
N LEU A 109 1.99 -0.97 18.91
CA LEU A 109 3.24 -1.76 18.88
C LEU A 109 3.34 -2.67 20.10
#